data_AF-A0A821MXZ2-F1
#
_entry.id   AF-A0A821MXZ2-F1
#
_cell.length_a   1.000
_cell.length_b   1.000
_cell.length_c   1.000
_cell.angle_alpha   90.00
_cell.angle_beta   90.00
_cell.angle_gamma   90.00
#
_symmetry.space_group_name_H-M   'P 1'
#
loop_
_entity.id
_entity.type
_entity.pdbx_description
1 polymer ?
#
loop_
_entity_poly.entity_id
_entity_poly.type
_entity_poly.pdbx_seq_one_letter_code
_entity_poly.pdbx_strand_id
1 'polypeptide(L)'
;MMKKQFRFLFPTLEELFETLNSHLGFNVEIKYAMEYRHGGSEQNHYFERNEYIDCILQCLINHAGKRVIILSTFDPDCVSMLRLKQTLFPVLFLTQGEKGDWPQFLDVRTWSINIELYFVITEHLSDLAAPVLDILSNKEFVKQVKDNGKLLFIWGDEASDKEVSKCLLELRIDSLIFDHVAELKDEHSTTENLFISEECEELEVLNNFRQKQLELQHRQLLQELER
;
A
#
# COMPACT_ATOMS: atom_id res chain seq x y z
N MET A 1 -11.32 22.18 29.00
CA MET A 1 -10.80 21.28 27.94
C MET A 1 -12.01 20.58 27.34
N MET A 2 -12.44 20.98 26.14
CA MET A 2 -13.59 20.33 25.47
C MET A 2 -13.17 18.91 25.08
N LYS A 3 -13.94 17.90 25.48
CA LYS A 3 -13.78 16.54 24.94
C LYS A 3 -14.15 16.61 23.46
N LYS A 4 -13.22 16.30 22.55
CA LYS A 4 -13.55 16.09 21.13
C LYS A 4 -14.62 14.99 21.05
N GLN A 5 -15.71 15.28 20.35
CA GLN A 5 -16.79 14.32 20.15
C GLN A 5 -16.46 13.48 18.92
N PHE A 6 -16.34 12.17 19.08
CA PHE A 6 -16.09 11.25 17.97
C PHE A 6 -17.24 11.32 16.96
N ARG A 7 -16.92 11.64 15.70
CA ARG A 7 -17.89 11.68 14.60
C ARG A 7 -18.05 10.28 14.03
N PHE A 8 -19.11 9.59 14.44
CA PHE A 8 -19.31 8.18 14.10
C PHE A 8 -19.39 7.88 12.59
N LEU A 9 -19.98 8.78 11.80
CA LEU A 9 -20.17 8.54 10.35
C LEU A 9 -18.94 8.87 9.51
N PHE A 10 -18.17 9.89 9.90
CA PHE A 10 -17.00 10.38 9.17
C PHE A 10 -15.94 10.85 10.17
N PRO A 11 -15.22 9.91 10.81
CA PRO A 11 -14.18 10.26 11.75
C PRO A 11 -12.99 10.88 11.01
N THR A 12 -12.34 11.83 11.66
CA THR A 12 -11.04 12.31 11.19
C THR A 12 -9.95 11.29 11.51
N LEU A 13 -8.83 11.34 10.76
CA LEU A 13 -7.67 10.49 11.02
C LEU A 13 -7.11 10.68 12.44
N GLU A 14 -7.10 11.93 12.93
CA GLU A 14 -6.71 12.26 14.31
C GLU A 14 -7.64 11.58 15.34
N GLU A 15 -8.96 11.67 15.15
CA GLU A 15 -9.94 11.02 16.04
C GLU A 15 -9.76 9.49 16.06
N LEU A 16 -9.40 8.87 14.93
CA LEU A 16 -9.09 7.43 14.87
C LEU A 16 -7.86 7.08 15.73
N PHE A 17 -6.77 7.85 15.62
CA PHE A 17 -5.57 7.61 16.41
C PHE A 17 -5.74 7.86 17.91
N GLU A 18 -6.57 8.85 18.28
CA GLU A 18 -6.89 9.15 19.69
C GLU A 18 -7.82 8.10 20.32
N THR A 19 -8.69 7.46 19.53
CA THR A 19 -9.78 6.60 20.06
C THR A 19 -9.48 5.10 19.96
N LEU A 20 -8.77 4.66 18.92
CA LEU A 20 -8.48 3.24 18.69
C LEU A 20 -7.24 2.78 19.47
N ASN A 21 -7.10 1.45 19.65
CA ASN A 21 -5.97 0.83 20.36
C ASN A 21 -4.62 1.33 19.81
N SER A 22 -3.66 1.59 20.70
CA SER A 22 -2.32 2.09 20.37
C SER A 22 -1.52 1.19 19.43
N HIS A 23 -1.82 -0.11 19.44
CA HIS A 23 -1.13 -1.14 18.66
C HIS A 23 -1.81 -1.49 17.33
N LEU A 24 -2.95 -0.85 17.04
CA LEU A 24 -3.61 -1.01 15.75
C LEU A 24 -2.90 -0.14 14.72
N GLY A 25 -2.24 -0.79 13.76
CA GLY A 25 -1.64 -0.16 12.60
C GLY A 25 -2.67 0.23 11.54
N PHE A 26 -2.22 1.01 10.55
CA PHE A 26 -3.07 1.51 9.46
C PHE A 26 -2.35 1.43 8.11
N ASN A 27 -3.08 0.95 7.10
CA ASN A 27 -2.84 1.35 5.71
C ASN A 27 -3.68 2.59 5.43
N VAL A 28 -3.05 3.75 5.27
CA VAL A 28 -3.71 5.02 4.95
C VAL A 28 -3.64 5.23 3.45
N GLU A 29 -4.74 4.93 2.77
CA GLU A 29 -4.90 5.24 1.35
C GLU A 29 -5.20 6.74 1.18
N ILE A 30 -4.29 7.44 0.51
CA ILE A 30 -4.45 8.83 0.11
C ILE A 30 -5.18 8.85 -1.22
N LYS A 31 -6.46 9.19 -1.16
CA LYS A 31 -7.27 9.43 -2.36
C LYS A 31 -7.07 10.86 -2.84
N TYR A 32 -6.49 11.00 -4.03
CA TYR A 32 -6.35 12.25 -4.75
C TYR A 32 -7.02 12.09 -6.12
N ALA A 33 -7.81 13.07 -6.54
CA ALA A 33 -8.62 12.95 -7.74
C ALA A 33 -7.75 12.93 -9.00
N MET A 34 -7.98 11.93 -9.85
CA MET A 34 -7.32 11.76 -11.14
C MET A 34 -8.29 11.98 -12.30
N GLU A 35 -7.74 12.25 -13.48
CA GLU A 35 -8.49 12.35 -14.74
C GLU A 35 -8.60 10.97 -15.40
N TYR A 36 -9.72 10.72 -16.06
CA TYR A 36 -9.94 9.47 -16.79
C TYR A 36 -9.48 9.57 -18.24
N ARG A 37 -8.99 8.46 -18.79
CA ARG A 37 -8.49 8.35 -20.17
C ARG A 37 -9.50 8.77 -21.23
N HIS A 38 -10.78 8.50 -20.98
CA HIS A 38 -11.88 8.82 -21.89
C HIS A 38 -12.57 10.15 -21.58
N GLY A 39 -11.96 10.98 -20.71
CA GLY A 39 -12.48 12.27 -20.27
C GLY A 39 -13.26 12.19 -18.96
N GLY A 40 -13.35 13.33 -18.29
CA GLY A 40 -13.88 13.44 -16.93
C GLY A 40 -12.79 13.27 -15.86
N SER A 41 -13.18 13.46 -14.61
CA SER A 41 -12.32 13.29 -13.43
C SER A 41 -13.13 12.70 -12.28
N GLU A 42 -12.44 12.04 -11.35
CA GLU A 42 -13.02 11.58 -10.10
C GLU A 42 -13.71 12.70 -9.31
N GLN A 43 -13.15 13.92 -9.36
CA GLN A 43 -13.74 15.11 -8.72
C GLN A 43 -13.42 16.39 -9.52
N ASN A 44 -14.36 17.34 -9.52
CA ASN A 44 -14.23 18.60 -10.25
C ASN A 44 -13.38 19.66 -9.54
N HIS A 45 -13.18 19.53 -8.23
CA HIS A 45 -12.38 20.44 -7.43
C HIS A 45 -11.50 19.62 -6.48
N TYR A 46 -10.20 19.86 -6.54
CA TYR A 46 -9.23 19.24 -5.65
C TYR A 46 -8.34 20.33 -5.05
N PHE A 47 -7.86 20.05 -3.84
CA PHE A 47 -6.85 20.91 -3.20
C PHE A 47 -5.55 20.85 -3.98
N GLU A 48 -4.72 21.87 -3.82
CA GLU A 48 -3.36 21.80 -4.35
C GLU A 48 -2.64 20.61 -3.71
N ARG A 49 -2.04 19.77 -4.56
CA ARG A 49 -1.56 18.43 -4.19
C ARG A 49 -0.51 18.48 -3.10
N ASN A 50 0.40 19.44 -3.16
CA ASN A 50 1.49 19.58 -2.20
C ASN A 50 0.95 19.93 -0.80
N GLU A 51 0.06 20.91 -0.70
CA GLU A 51 -0.63 21.27 0.55
C GLU A 51 -1.46 20.11 1.12
N TYR A 52 -2.15 19.37 0.26
CA TYR A 52 -2.96 18.22 0.65
C TYR A 52 -2.10 17.12 1.30
N ILE A 53 -0.96 16.77 0.68
CA ILE A 53 -0.01 15.81 1.24
C ILE A 53 0.60 16.31 2.55
N ASP A 54 0.97 17.59 2.63
CA ASP A 54 1.54 18.17 3.85
C ASP A 54 0.58 18.10 5.04
N CYS A 55 -0.70 18.37 4.82
CA CYS A 55 -1.72 18.25 5.86
C CYS A 55 -1.82 16.81 6.40
N ILE A 56 -1.80 15.81 5.51
CA ILE A 56 -1.90 14.40 5.90
C ILE A 56 -0.65 13.97 6.67
N LEU A 57 0.55 14.28 6.14
CA LEU A 57 1.82 13.94 6.79
C LEU A 57 1.94 14.58 8.17
N GLN A 58 1.52 15.84 8.30
CA GLN A 58 1.53 16.54 9.59
C GLN A 58 0.63 15.85 10.62
N CYS A 59 -0.56 15.39 10.20
CA CYS A 59 -1.46 14.63 11.07
C CYS A 59 -0.82 13.29 11.51
N LEU A 60 -0.26 12.54 10.56
CA LEU A 60 0.40 11.27 10.85
C LEU A 60 1.57 11.43 11.83
N ILE A 61 2.47 12.38 11.57
CA ILE A 61 3.66 12.61 12.41
C ILE A 61 3.27 13.02 13.83
N ASN A 62 2.21 13.82 13.98
CA ASN A 62 1.79 14.31 15.29
C ASN A 62 0.98 13.30 16.09
N HIS A 63 0.22 12.41 15.42
CA HIS A 63 -0.83 11.63 16.09
C HIS A 63 -0.71 10.11 15.95
N ALA A 64 0.00 9.58 14.95
CA ALA A 64 0.09 8.12 14.76
C ALA A 64 0.87 7.41 15.88
N GLY A 65 1.75 8.13 16.58
CA GLY A 65 2.54 7.60 17.67
C GLY A 65 3.54 6.54 17.18
N LYS A 66 3.46 5.33 17.73
CA LYS A 66 4.35 4.20 17.38
C LYS A 66 3.75 3.20 16.40
N ARG A 67 2.51 3.43 15.97
CA ARG A 67 1.77 2.51 15.09
C ARG A 67 2.54 2.19 13.83
N VAL A 68 2.37 0.96 13.36
CA VAL A 68 2.72 0.58 12.00
C VAL A 68 1.82 1.34 11.03
N ILE A 69 2.40 2.27 10.27
CA ILE A 69 1.70 3.03 9.24
C ILE A 69 2.31 2.71 7.89
N ILE A 70 1.45 2.34 6.94
CA ILE A 70 1.76 2.27 5.51
C ILE A 70 0.91 3.32 4.81
N LEU A 71 1.50 4.06 3.88
CA LEU A 71 0.78 4.97 2.99
C LEU A 71 0.54 4.27 1.66
N SER A 72 -0.60 4.52 1.03
CA SER A 72 -0.88 4.00 -0.30
C SER A 72 -1.62 5.04 -1.14
N THR A 73 -1.46 5.01 -2.46
CA THR A 73 -2.23 5.90 -3.37
C THR A 73 -2.18 5.41 -4.81
N PHE A 74 -3.20 5.73 -5.60
CA PHE A 74 -3.25 5.49 -7.05
C PHE A 74 -2.62 6.63 -7.87
N ASP A 75 -2.40 7.81 -7.28
CA ASP A 75 -1.84 8.98 -7.99
C ASP A 75 -0.30 8.94 -7.96
N PRO A 76 0.39 8.76 -9.10
CA PRO A 76 1.84 8.58 -9.11
C PRO A 76 2.62 9.84 -8.69
N ASP A 77 2.02 11.03 -8.82
CA ASP A 77 2.64 12.26 -8.33
C ASP A 77 2.59 12.33 -6.80
N CYS A 78 1.49 11.90 -6.17
CA CYS A 78 1.37 11.75 -4.73
C CYS A 78 2.41 10.74 -4.21
N VAL A 79 2.60 9.60 -4.89
CA VAL A 79 3.64 8.63 -4.53
C VAL A 79 5.02 9.29 -4.50
N SER A 80 5.35 10.06 -5.53
CA SER A 80 6.64 10.77 -5.64
C SER A 80 6.79 11.82 -4.54
N MET A 81 5.75 12.62 -4.27
CA MET A 81 5.76 13.63 -3.21
C MET A 81 5.93 13.01 -1.83
N LEU A 82 5.22 11.93 -1.53
CA LEU A 82 5.35 11.21 -0.25
C LEU A 82 6.76 10.67 -0.05
N ARG A 83 7.39 10.17 -1.12
CA ARG A 83 8.78 9.72 -1.06
C ARG A 83 9.77 10.87 -0.79
N LEU A 84 9.55 12.03 -1.41
CA LEU A 84 10.44 13.18 -1.28
C LEU A 84 10.28 13.91 0.06
N LYS A 85 9.05 13.93 0.63
CA LYS A 85 8.73 14.68 1.84
C LYS A 85 9.06 13.95 3.14
N GLN A 86 9.12 12.62 3.11
CA GLN A 86 9.33 11.82 4.31
C GLN A 86 10.00 10.48 4.01
N THR A 87 10.65 9.90 5.01
CA THR A 87 11.29 8.58 4.95
C THR A 87 10.84 7.63 6.07
N LEU A 88 9.83 8.04 6.85
CA LEU A 88 9.35 7.34 8.04
C LEU A 88 8.42 6.19 7.67
N PHE A 89 7.41 6.48 6.85
CA PHE A 89 6.34 5.57 6.46
C PHE A 89 6.62 4.98 5.07
N PRO A 90 6.55 3.64 4.92
CA PRO A 90 6.53 3.00 3.61
C PRO A 90 5.38 3.53 2.74
N VAL A 91 5.62 3.60 1.43
CA VAL A 91 4.63 4.07 0.45
C VAL A 91 4.41 2.96 -0.58
N LEU A 92 3.16 2.51 -0.71
CA LEU A 92 2.69 1.61 -1.75
C LEU A 92 2.13 2.41 -2.90
N PHE A 93 2.60 2.14 -4.11
CA PHE A 93 1.88 2.56 -5.31
C PHE A 93 0.76 1.54 -5.58
N LEU A 94 -0.46 2.02 -5.77
CA LEU A 94 -1.61 1.21 -6.14
C LEU A 94 -1.88 1.33 -7.64
N THR A 95 -2.17 0.22 -8.31
CA THR A 95 -2.66 0.20 -9.69
C THR A 95 -4.02 -0.43 -9.78
N GLN A 96 -4.82 0.02 -10.76
CA GLN A 96 -6.08 -0.62 -11.15
C GLN A 96 -5.86 -1.83 -12.07
N GLY A 97 -4.63 -2.07 -12.51
CA GLY A 97 -4.29 -3.15 -13.45
C GLY A 97 -4.99 -3.01 -14.80
N GLU A 98 -5.00 -4.11 -15.55
CA GLU A 98 -5.60 -4.18 -16.89
C GLU A 98 -6.85 -5.08 -16.92
N LYS A 99 -7.09 -5.89 -15.88
CA LYS A 99 -8.11 -6.94 -15.89
C LYS A 99 -9.40 -6.56 -15.16
N GLY A 100 -9.41 -5.47 -14.40
CA GLY A 100 -10.61 -4.97 -13.71
C GLY A 100 -11.53 -4.13 -14.62
N ASP A 101 -12.79 -4.01 -14.22
CA ASP A 101 -13.81 -3.21 -14.92
C ASP A 101 -13.81 -1.73 -14.47
N TRP A 102 -12.63 -1.17 -14.19
CA TRP A 102 -12.47 0.20 -13.69
C TRP A 102 -12.16 1.17 -14.84
N PRO A 103 -12.66 2.43 -14.79
CA PRO A 103 -12.27 3.44 -15.75
C PRO A 103 -10.77 3.74 -15.64
N GLN A 104 -10.02 3.51 -16.72
CA GLN A 104 -8.59 3.81 -16.73
C GLN A 104 -8.32 5.30 -16.53
N PHE A 105 -7.32 5.61 -15.70
CA PHE A 105 -6.82 6.96 -15.58
C PHE A 105 -6.06 7.41 -16.83
N LEU A 106 -6.05 8.74 -17.05
CA LEU A 106 -5.36 9.37 -18.17
C LEU A 106 -3.84 9.21 -18.07
N ASP A 107 -3.31 9.15 -16.84
CA ASP A 107 -1.89 9.01 -16.60
C ASP A 107 -1.36 7.64 -17.05
N VAL A 108 -0.38 7.66 -17.95
CA VAL A 108 0.20 6.44 -18.53
C VAL A 108 0.87 5.54 -17.51
N ARG A 109 1.32 6.08 -16.37
CA ARG A 109 2.00 5.34 -15.30
C ARG A 109 1.08 4.32 -14.63
N THR A 110 -0.24 4.47 -14.77
CA THR A 110 -1.24 3.60 -14.12
C THR A 110 -1.83 2.56 -15.07
N TRP A 111 -1.37 2.49 -16.34
CA TRP A 111 -2.06 1.71 -17.37
C TRP A 111 -1.85 0.20 -17.29
N SER A 112 -0.83 -0.27 -16.58
CA SER A 112 -0.62 -1.70 -16.32
C SER A 112 0.24 -1.94 -15.09
N ILE A 113 0.14 -3.15 -14.54
CA ILE A 113 1.01 -3.64 -13.47
C ILE A 113 2.51 -3.59 -13.85
N ASN A 114 2.84 -3.74 -15.14
CA ASN A 114 4.23 -3.73 -15.61
C ASN A 114 4.79 -2.30 -15.66
N ILE A 115 4.01 -1.35 -16.18
CA ILE A 115 4.40 0.07 -16.19
C ILE A 115 4.58 0.58 -14.77
N GLU A 116 3.69 0.19 -13.86
CA GLU A 116 3.80 0.50 -12.44
C GLU A 116 5.10 -0.04 -11.84
N LEU A 117 5.41 -1.32 -12.04
CA LEU A 117 6.65 -1.91 -11.55
C LEU A 117 7.88 -1.15 -12.07
N TYR A 118 7.89 -0.78 -13.35
CA TYR A 118 8.98 0.05 -13.89
C TYR A 118 9.07 1.40 -13.18
N PHE A 119 7.95 2.08 -12.97
CA PHE A 119 7.94 3.36 -12.25
C PHE A 119 8.45 3.22 -10.80
N VAL A 120 8.03 2.18 -10.08
CA VAL A 120 8.48 1.89 -8.71
C VAL A 120 9.98 1.63 -8.65
N ILE A 121 10.53 0.93 -9.64
CA ILE A 121 11.96 0.67 -9.75
C ILE A 121 12.72 1.97 -10.04
N THR A 122 12.27 2.75 -11.04
CA THR A 122 12.99 3.95 -11.50
C THR A 122 12.98 5.08 -10.49
N GLU A 123 11.85 5.30 -9.81
CA GLU A 123 11.71 6.36 -8.80
C GLU A 123 12.19 5.92 -7.41
N HIS A 124 12.82 4.74 -7.31
CA HIS A 124 13.30 4.14 -6.06
C HIS A 124 12.23 4.16 -4.95
N LEU A 125 10.98 3.91 -5.33
CA LEU A 125 9.83 3.84 -4.45
C LEU A 125 9.85 2.51 -3.68
N SER A 126 9.11 2.43 -2.58
CA SER A 126 9.20 1.28 -1.69
C SER A 126 8.61 0.02 -2.35
N ASP A 127 7.29 -0.05 -2.55
CA ASP A 127 6.60 -1.31 -2.94
C ASP A 127 5.31 -1.02 -3.74
N LEU A 128 4.64 -2.07 -4.23
CA LEU A 128 3.46 -1.96 -5.09
C LEU A 128 2.27 -2.79 -4.61
N ALA A 129 1.09 -2.40 -5.06
CA ALA A 129 -0.18 -3.03 -4.75
C ALA A 129 -1.04 -3.21 -6.01
N ALA A 130 -1.22 -4.46 -6.43
CA ALA A 130 -1.87 -4.82 -7.69
C ALA A 130 -3.17 -5.64 -7.49
N PRO A 131 -4.13 -5.56 -8.42
CA PRO A 131 -5.39 -6.28 -8.29
C PRO A 131 -5.17 -7.78 -8.53
N VAL A 132 -5.93 -8.60 -7.80
CA VAL A 132 -5.85 -10.07 -7.84
C VAL A 132 -6.07 -10.64 -9.25
N LEU A 133 -6.99 -10.05 -10.02
CA LEU A 133 -7.28 -10.49 -11.39
C LEU A 133 -6.06 -10.45 -12.31
N ASP A 134 -5.27 -9.39 -12.22
CA ASP A 134 -4.03 -9.25 -12.98
C ASP A 134 -2.99 -10.29 -12.56
N ILE A 135 -2.88 -10.57 -11.26
CA ILE A 135 -1.96 -11.59 -10.73
C ILE A 135 -2.38 -13.01 -11.14
N LEU A 136 -3.68 -13.32 -11.12
CA LEU A 136 -4.19 -14.60 -11.59
C LEU A 136 -3.93 -14.79 -13.09
N SER A 137 -4.03 -13.72 -13.88
CA SER A 137 -3.73 -13.73 -15.31
C SER A 137 -2.23 -13.86 -15.61
N ASN A 138 -1.36 -13.32 -14.76
CA ASN A 138 0.09 -13.35 -14.93
C ASN A 138 0.82 -13.65 -13.60
N LYS A 139 0.80 -14.93 -13.20
CA LYS A 139 1.40 -15.38 -11.94
C LYS A 139 2.92 -15.14 -11.85
N GLU A 140 3.61 -15.08 -13.00
CA GLU A 140 5.05 -14.81 -13.06
C GLU A 140 5.39 -13.39 -12.56
N PHE A 141 4.43 -12.46 -12.58
CA PHE A 141 4.61 -11.12 -12.07
C PHE A 141 5.03 -11.09 -10.59
N VAL A 142 4.51 -12.03 -9.77
CA VAL A 142 4.92 -12.15 -8.35
C VAL A 142 6.43 -12.38 -8.24
N LYS A 143 7.00 -13.21 -9.11
CA LYS A 143 8.43 -13.48 -9.13
C LYS A 143 9.21 -12.27 -9.64
N GLN A 144 8.73 -11.61 -10.71
CA GLN A 144 9.38 -10.41 -11.26
C GLN A 144 9.50 -9.27 -10.24
N VAL A 145 8.44 -9.03 -9.46
CA VAL A 145 8.43 -8.02 -8.39
C VAL A 145 9.50 -8.33 -7.35
N LYS A 146 9.56 -9.60 -6.90
CA LYS A 146 10.53 -10.06 -5.89
C LYS A 146 11.97 -10.03 -6.39
N ASP A 147 12.20 -10.40 -7.64
CA ASP A 147 13.52 -10.37 -8.27
C ASP A 147 14.07 -8.93 -8.34
N ASN A 148 13.19 -7.93 -8.42
CA ASN A 148 13.54 -6.50 -8.34
C ASN A 148 13.63 -5.96 -6.91
N GLY A 149 13.54 -6.83 -5.91
CA GLY A 149 13.64 -6.47 -4.51
C GLY A 149 12.49 -5.60 -4.01
N LYS A 150 11.29 -5.83 -4.56
CA LYS A 150 10.06 -5.17 -4.17
C LYS A 150 9.12 -6.17 -3.51
N LEU A 151 8.23 -5.68 -2.66
CA LEU A 151 7.13 -6.45 -2.11
C LEU A 151 5.87 -6.19 -2.92
N LEU A 152 5.04 -7.25 -3.02
CA LEU A 152 3.76 -7.19 -3.72
C LEU A 152 2.62 -7.34 -2.72
N PHE A 153 1.83 -6.28 -2.60
CA PHE A 153 0.51 -6.33 -1.98
C PHE A 153 -0.50 -6.69 -3.06
N ILE A 154 -1.43 -7.59 -2.76
CA ILE A 154 -2.48 -7.97 -3.68
C ILE A 154 -3.81 -7.51 -3.09
N TRP A 155 -4.66 -6.89 -3.90
CA TRP A 155 -5.97 -6.42 -3.46
C TRP A 155 -7.08 -6.86 -4.42
N GLY A 156 -8.33 -6.84 -3.96
CA GLY A 156 -9.50 -7.10 -4.79
C GLY A 156 -10.47 -8.10 -4.18
N ASP A 157 -11.75 -7.94 -4.49
CA ASP A 157 -12.84 -8.67 -3.85
C ASP A 157 -12.76 -10.18 -4.13
N GLU A 158 -12.20 -10.57 -5.28
CA GLU A 158 -12.03 -11.97 -5.67
C GLU A 158 -11.06 -12.73 -4.77
N ALA A 159 -10.22 -12.02 -4.01
CA ALA A 159 -9.39 -12.63 -2.98
C ALA A 159 -10.23 -13.30 -1.87
N SER A 160 -11.49 -12.89 -1.69
CA SER A 160 -12.42 -13.50 -0.72
C SER A 160 -12.85 -14.91 -1.13
N ASP A 161 -12.68 -15.30 -2.40
CA ASP A 161 -12.90 -16.68 -2.84
C ASP A 161 -11.80 -17.60 -2.29
N LYS A 162 -12.21 -18.73 -1.70
CA LYS A 162 -11.28 -19.65 -1.03
C LYS A 162 -10.27 -20.29 -1.97
N GLU A 163 -10.67 -20.62 -3.20
CA GLU A 163 -9.78 -21.22 -4.17
C GLU A 163 -8.77 -20.19 -4.69
N VAL A 164 -9.21 -18.94 -4.87
CA VAL A 164 -8.31 -17.83 -5.20
C VAL A 164 -7.31 -17.59 -4.07
N SER A 165 -7.78 -17.42 -2.84
CA SER A 165 -6.93 -17.25 -1.65
C SER A 165 -5.88 -18.36 -1.52
N LYS A 166 -6.30 -19.62 -1.67
CA LYS A 166 -5.39 -20.77 -1.65
C LYS A 166 -4.36 -20.70 -2.77
N CYS A 167 -4.77 -20.36 -3.99
CA CYS A 167 -3.85 -20.19 -5.11
C CYS A 167 -2.81 -19.08 -4.84
N LEU A 168 -3.21 -17.97 -4.23
CA LEU A 168 -2.31 -16.88 -3.86
C LEU A 168 -1.31 -17.31 -2.78
N LEU A 169 -1.75 -18.07 -1.77
CA LEU A 169 -0.85 -18.65 -0.75
C LEU A 169 0.19 -19.59 -1.37
N GLU A 170 -0.21 -20.42 -2.34
CA GLU A 170 0.71 -21.30 -3.08
C GLU A 170 1.75 -20.51 -3.91
N LEU A 171 1.39 -19.32 -4.39
CA LEU A 171 2.30 -18.36 -5.05
C LEU A 171 3.24 -17.64 -4.08
N ARG A 172 3.09 -17.88 -2.76
CA ARG A 172 3.90 -17.29 -1.69
C ARG A 172 3.88 -15.77 -1.71
N ILE A 173 2.72 -15.16 -1.95
CA ILE A 173 2.58 -13.69 -2.02
C ILE A 173 3.04 -13.02 -0.71
N ASP A 174 3.49 -11.76 -0.77
CA ASP A 174 3.99 -11.07 0.42
C ASP A 174 2.85 -10.54 1.30
N SER A 175 1.73 -10.08 0.70
CA SER A 175 0.59 -9.52 1.44
C SER A 175 -0.71 -9.57 0.64
N LEU A 176 -1.84 -9.67 1.35
CA LEU A 176 -3.19 -9.70 0.79
C LEU A 176 -4.09 -8.68 1.51
N ILE A 177 -4.78 -7.84 0.74
CA ILE A 177 -5.77 -6.86 1.18
C ILE A 177 -7.11 -7.34 0.65
N PHE A 178 -8.01 -7.72 1.54
CA PHE A 178 -9.27 -8.36 1.18
C PHE A 178 -10.33 -8.06 2.25
N ASP A 179 -11.59 -8.22 1.87
CA ASP A 179 -12.72 -8.07 2.78
C ASP A 179 -12.94 -9.34 3.59
N HIS A 180 -13.88 -9.35 4.55
CA HIS A 180 -14.22 -10.57 5.31
C HIS A 180 -13.05 -11.21 6.09
N VAL A 181 -12.15 -10.41 6.67
CA VAL A 181 -10.96 -10.86 7.43
C VAL A 181 -11.26 -11.89 8.52
N ALA A 182 -12.47 -11.86 9.10
CA ALA A 182 -12.88 -12.83 10.11
C ALA A 182 -12.98 -14.28 9.58
N GLU A 183 -13.28 -14.45 8.29
CA GLU A 183 -13.54 -15.76 7.68
C GLU A 183 -12.25 -16.54 7.39
N LEU A 184 -11.12 -15.86 7.17
CA LEU A 184 -9.82 -16.51 6.93
C LEU A 184 -9.05 -16.87 8.22
N LYS A 185 -9.33 -16.20 9.34
CA LYS A 185 -8.63 -16.45 10.62
C LYS A 185 -8.80 -17.88 11.13
N ASP A 186 -9.93 -18.52 10.83
CA ASP A 186 -10.24 -19.85 11.34
C ASP A 186 -9.64 -20.99 10.48
N GLU A 187 -9.23 -20.71 9.22
CA GLU A 187 -8.81 -21.75 8.27
C GLU A 187 -7.30 -21.80 8.03
N HIS A 188 -6.57 -20.68 8.19
CA HIS A 188 -5.15 -20.59 7.84
C HIS A 188 -4.31 -19.91 8.92
N SER A 189 -3.79 -20.71 9.87
CA SER A 189 -2.97 -20.27 11.01
C SER A 189 -1.61 -19.65 10.66
N THR A 190 -1.28 -19.52 9.38
CA THR A 190 -0.02 -18.93 8.87
C THR A 190 -0.18 -17.49 8.39
N THR A 191 -1.37 -16.89 8.51
CA THR A 191 -1.63 -15.50 8.12
C THR A 191 -1.46 -14.57 9.32
N GLU A 192 -0.31 -13.92 9.43
CA GLU A 192 -0.09 -12.88 10.43
C GLU A 192 -0.69 -11.55 9.95
N ASN A 193 -1.41 -10.86 10.84
CA ASN A 193 -1.96 -9.55 10.52
C ASN A 193 -0.90 -8.49 10.77
N LEU A 194 -0.39 -7.87 9.69
CA LEU A 194 0.65 -6.83 9.74
C LEU A 194 0.30 -5.64 10.65
N PHE A 195 -0.99 -5.36 10.86
CA PHE A 195 -1.48 -4.18 11.56
C PHE A 195 -1.96 -4.48 13.00
N ILE A 196 -1.80 -5.70 13.50
CA ILE A 196 -2.08 -6.03 14.90
C ILE A 196 -0.80 -6.62 15.48
N SER A 197 -0.19 -5.92 16.43
CA SER A 197 0.98 -6.42 17.15
C SER A 197 0.76 -6.30 18.66
N GLU A 198 1.20 -7.29 19.43
CA GLU A 198 1.18 -7.20 20.89
C GLU A 198 2.55 -6.67 21.37
N GLU A 199 2.60 -5.37 21.71
CA GLU A 199 3.61 -4.60 22.49
C GLU A 199 5.15 -4.79 22.28
N CYS A 200 5.64 -5.72 21.45
CA CYS A 200 7.07 -5.88 21.16
C CYS A 200 7.40 -5.98 19.66
N GLU A 201 6.43 -6.27 18.80
CA GLU A 201 6.67 -6.62 17.39
C GLU A 201 6.59 -5.42 16.42
N GLU A 202 6.11 -4.23 16.81
CA GLU A 202 5.99 -3.07 15.87
C GLU A 202 7.33 -2.62 15.29
N LEU A 203 8.34 -2.50 16.17
CA LEU A 203 9.70 -2.22 15.75
C LEU A 203 10.29 -3.39 14.99
N GLU A 204 9.96 -4.63 15.35
CA GLU A 204 10.47 -5.81 14.66
C GLU A 204 9.87 -5.97 13.27
N VAL A 205 8.58 -5.74 13.05
CA VAL A 205 7.92 -5.80 11.74
C VAL A 205 8.42 -4.67 10.85
N LEU A 206 8.47 -3.43 11.33
CA LEU A 206 8.98 -2.31 10.55
C LEU A 206 10.51 -2.43 10.31
N ASN A 207 11.25 -2.95 11.30
CA ASN A 207 12.67 -3.26 11.13
C ASN A 207 12.85 -4.44 10.20
N ASN A 208 12.05 -5.50 10.23
CA ASN A 208 12.12 -6.63 9.32
C ASN A 208 11.79 -6.18 7.89
N PHE A 209 10.81 -5.29 7.74
CA PHE A 209 10.51 -4.65 6.47
C PHE A 209 11.69 -3.81 5.99
N ARG A 210 12.23 -2.92 6.82
CA ARG A 210 13.43 -2.11 6.50
C ARG A 210 14.67 -2.96 6.26
N GLN A 211 14.87 -4.03 7.01
CA GLN A 211 15.99 -4.96 6.92
C GLN A 211 15.90 -5.73 5.61
N LYS A 212 14.71 -6.23 5.26
CA LYS A 212 14.45 -6.89 3.96
C LYS A 212 14.70 -5.92 2.81
N GLN A 213 14.27 -4.65 2.93
CA GLN A 213 14.57 -3.60 1.94
C GLN A 213 16.07 -3.30 1.84
N LEU A 214 16.78 -3.18 2.97
CA LEU A 214 18.24 -2.96 3.01
C LEU A 214 19.02 -4.15 2.44
N GLU A 215 18.62 -5.39 2.74
CA GLU A 215 19.22 -6.61 2.19
C GLU A 215 19.01 -6.71 0.68
N LEU A 216 17.84 -6.31 0.19
CA LEU A 216 17.54 -6.26 -1.25
C LEU A 216 18.38 -5.19 -1.96
N GLN A 217 18.48 -3.98 -1.39
CA GLN A 217 19.37 -2.93 -1.89
C GLN A 217 20.84 -3.37 -1.89
N HIS A 218 21.31 -4.01 -0.81
CA HIS A 218 22.67 -4.51 -0.71
C HIS A 218 22.97 -5.61 -1.75
N ARG A 219 22.03 -6.54 -1.98
CA ARG A 219 22.16 -7.55 -3.04
C ARG A 219 22.23 -6.93 -4.44
N GLN A 220 21.42 -5.92 -4.73
CA GLN A 220 21.47 -5.19 -6.01
C GLN A 220 22.84 -4.51 -6.20
N LEU A 221 23.35 -3.84 -5.17
CA LEU A 221 24.64 -3.15 -5.23
C LEU A 221 25.82 -4.12 -5.50
N LEU A 222 25.77 -5.32 -4.90
CA LEU A 222 26.77 -6.37 -5.15
C LEU A 222 26.72 -6.87 -6.60
N GLN A 223 25.53 -7.04 -7.17
CA GLN A 223 25.37 -7.46 -8.58
C GLN A 223 25.86 -6.39 -9.58
N GLU A 224 25.73 -5.12 -9.23
CA GLU A 224 26.27 -4.01 -10.04
C GLU A 224 27.79 -3.93 -9.98
N LEU A 225 28.40 -4.22 -8.83
CA LEU A 225 29.86 -4.26 -8.65
C LEU A 225 30.53 -5.46 -9.34
N GLU A 226 29.78 -6.54 -9.59
CA GLU A 226 30.25 -7.74 -10.30
C GLU A 226 30.15 -7.64 -11.83
N ARG A 227 29.58 -6.54 -12.36
CA ARG A 227 29.51 -6.23 -13.81
C ARG A 227 30.63 -5.29 -14.26
#